data_AF-A0A937GQ30-F1
#
_entry.id   AF-A0A937GQ30-F1
#
_cell.length_a   1.000
_cell.length_b   1.000
_cell.length_c   1.000
_cell.angle_alpha   90.00
_cell.angle_beta   90.00
_cell.angle_gamma   90.00
#
_symmetry.space_group_name_H-M   'P 1'
#
loop_
_entity.id
_entity.type
_entity.pdbx_description
1 polymer ?
#
loop_
_entity_poly.entity_id
_entity_poly.type
_entity_poly.pdbx_seq_one_letter_code
_entity_poly.pdbx_strand_id
1 'polypeptide(L)' 'MNKNFFRMGLKNIAQSIFFMFLGPTLMFQSLNNKEHPWFLFIFILSILVCLFAIYKGVKGLKNIMNSIFKKN' A
#
# COMPACT_ATOMS: atom_id res chain seq x y z
N MET A 1 25.87 3.04 0.85
CA MET A 1 24.52 2.59 0.48
C MET A 1 24.36 1.10 0.76
N ASN A 2 23.43 0.69 1.61
CA ASN A 2 23.12 -0.73 1.79
C ASN A 2 22.16 -1.19 0.69
N LYS A 3 22.69 -1.88 -0.34
CA LYS A 3 21.94 -2.30 -1.54
C LYS A 3 20.73 -3.19 -1.21
N ASN A 4 20.80 -3.99 -0.15
CA ASN A 4 19.72 -4.88 0.25
C ASN A 4 18.51 -4.08 0.78
N PHE A 5 18.74 -3.15 1.70
CA PHE A 5 17.67 -2.28 2.22
C PHE A 5 17.11 -1.36 1.14
N PHE A 6 17.94 -0.88 0.22
CA PHE A 6 17.49 -0.07 -0.92
C PHE A 6 16.52 -0.85 -1.82
N ARG A 7 16.91 -2.06 -2.26
CA ARG A 7 16.06 -2.93 -3.09
C ARG A 7 14.76 -3.31 -2.38
N MET A 8 14.82 -3.59 -1.08
CA MET A 8 13.65 -3.89 -0.27
C MET A 8 12.73 -2.67 -0.12
N GLY A 9 13.31 -1.48 0.02
CA GLY A 9 12.58 -0.20 0.02
C GLY A 9 11.84 0.05 -1.28
N LEU A 10 12.51 -0.09 -2.43
CA LEU A 10 11.89 0.03 -3.75
C LEU A 10 10.75 -0.99 -3.96
N LYS A 11 10.95 -2.25 -3.54
CA LYS A 11 9.88 -3.27 -3.62
C LYS A 11 8.66 -2.86 -2.80
N ASN A 12 8.86 -2.33 -1.59
CA ASN A 12 7.78 -1.84 -0.73
C ASN A 12 7.05 -0.64 -1.35
N ILE A 13 7.77 0.30 -1.96
CA ILE A 13 7.19 1.44 -2.69
C ILE A 13 6.36 0.96 -3.88
N ALA A 14 6.91 0.07 -4.72
CA ALA A 14 6.18 -0.45 -5.89
C ALA A 14 4.88 -1.16 -5.48
N GLN A 15 4.94 -1.96 -4.40
CA GLN A 15 3.74 -2.57 -3.82
C GLN A 15 2.76 -1.52 -3.29
N SER A 16 3.25 -0.51 -2.57
CA SER A 16 2.42 0.59 -2.05
C SER A 16 1.68 1.32 -3.17
N ILE A 17 2.37 1.67 -4.26
CA ILE A 17 1.77 2.34 -5.43
C ILE A 17 0.67 1.46 -6.04
N PHE A 18 0.95 0.17 -6.25
CA PHE A 18 -0.07 -0.74 -6.77
C PHE A 18 -1.34 -0.76 -5.89
N PHE A 19 -1.18 -0.87 -4.57
CA PHE A 19 -2.31 -0.88 -3.65
C PHE A 19 -2.98 0.50 -3.46
N MET A 20 -2.26 1.60 -3.69
CA MET A 20 -2.82 2.95 -3.70
C MET A 20 -3.79 3.17 -4.86
N PHE A 21 -3.65 2.45 -5.98
CA PHE A 21 -4.66 2.43 -7.02
C PHE A 21 -5.74 1.40 -6.71
N LEU A 22 -5.35 0.18 -6.31
CA LEU A 22 -6.30 -0.92 -6.09
C LEU A 22 -7.33 -0.63 -4.98
N GLY A 23 -6.89 -0.10 -3.83
CA GLY A 23 -7.76 0.18 -2.68
C GLY A 23 -8.89 1.15 -3.02
N PRO A 24 -8.58 2.38 -3.51
CA PRO A 24 -9.59 3.33 -3.94
C PRO A 24 -10.47 2.83 -5.08
N THR A 25 -9.93 2.05 -6.03
CA THR A 25 -10.76 1.43 -7.07
C THR A 25 -11.77 0.44 -6.49
N LEU A 26 -11.37 -0.42 -5.56
CA LEU A 26 -12.28 -1.34 -4.88
C LEU A 26 -13.34 -0.58 -4.06
N MET A 27 -12.94 0.50 -3.40
CA MET A 27 -13.84 1.36 -2.63
C MET A 27 -14.87 2.05 -3.53
N PHE A 28 -14.42 2.60 -4.67
CA PHE A 28 -15.32 3.18 -5.67
C PHE A 28 -16.29 2.14 -6.21
N GLN A 29 -15.81 0.94 -6.55
CA GLN A 29 -16.68 -0.13 -7.02
C GLN A 29 -17.71 -0.55 -5.98
N SER A 30 -17.34 -0.70 -4.70
CA SER A 30 -18.31 -1.05 -3.66
C SER A 30 -19.35 0.06 -3.47
N LEU A 31 -18.93 1.33 -3.44
CA LEU A 31 -19.84 2.46 -3.25
C LEU A 31 -20.82 2.65 -4.42
N ASN A 32 -20.50 2.19 -5.62
CA ASN A 32 -21.44 2.17 -6.75
C ASN A 32 -22.38 0.95 -6.75
N ASN A 33 -22.08 -0.09 -5.96
CA ASN A 33 -22.83 -1.34 -5.91
C ASN A 33 -23.38 -1.62 -4.50
N LYS A 34 -24.00 -0.60 -3.87
CA LYS A 34 -24.48 -0.67 -2.47
C LYS A 34 -25.56 -1.73 -2.23
N GLU A 35 -26.35 -2.06 -3.24
CA GLU A 35 -27.43 -3.04 -3.16
C GLU A 35 -26.92 -4.49 -3.24
N HIS A 36 -25.66 -4.69 -3.63
CA HIS A 36 -25.08 -6.02 -3.74
C HIS A 36 -24.81 -6.62 -2.36
N PRO A 37 -25.13 -7.92 -2.12
CA PRO A 37 -24.92 -8.55 -0.81
C PRO A 37 -23.49 -8.47 -0.28
N TRP A 38 -22.51 -8.32 -1.17
CA TRP A 38 -21.08 -8.23 -0.86
C TRP A 38 -20.59 -6.80 -0.60
N PHE A 39 -21.46 -5.80 -0.60
CA PHE A 39 -21.11 -4.38 -0.43
C PHE A 39 -20.19 -4.17 0.79
N LEU A 40 -20.66 -4.59 1.98
CA LEU A 40 -19.91 -4.39 3.22
C LEU A 40 -18.56 -5.10 3.20
N PHE A 41 -18.52 -6.31 2.64
CA PHE A 41 -17.28 -7.09 2.55
C PHE A 41 -16.23 -6.39 1.68
N ILE A 42 -16.60 -5.96 0.47
CA ILE A 42 -15.66 -5.28 -0.43
C ILE A 42 -15.29 -3.89 0.10
N PHE A 43 -16.23 -3.18 0.72
CA PHE A 43 -15.96 -1.87 1.30
C PHE A 43 -14.93 -1.96 2.44
N ILE A 44 -15.10 -2.89 3.38
CA ILE A 44 -14.12 -3.13 4.46
C ILE A 44 -12.77 -3.56 3.88
N LEU A 45 -12.77 -4.48 2.90
CA LEU A 45 -11.54 -4.93 2.24
C LEU A 45 -10.80 -3.76 1.59
N SER A 46 -11.51 -2.84 0.94
CA SER A 46 -10.90 -1.67 0.30
C SER A 46 -10.18 -0.75 1.31
N ILE A 47 -10.77 -0.53 2.48
CA ILE A 47 -10.16 0.24 3.58
C ILE A 47 -8.89 -0.47 4.07
N LEU A 48 -8.94 -1.79 4.28
CA LEU A 48 -7.75 -2.56 4.69
C LEU A 48 -6.63 -2.49 3.65
N VAL A 49 -6.96 -2.55 2.36
CA VAL A 49 -6.00 -2.40 1.26
C VAL A 49 -5.38 -0.99 1.28
N CYS A 50 -6.16 0.06 1.48
CA CYS A 50 -5.65 1.43 1.61
C CYS A 50 -4.69 1.59 2.80
N LEU A 51 -5.06 1.07 3.97
CA LEU A 51 -4.18 1.10 5.16
C LEU A 51 -2.88 0.32 4.92
N PHE A 52 -2.97 -0.84 4.27
CA PHE A 52 -1.81 -1.63 3.89
C PHE A 52 -0.90 -0.88 2.91
N ALA A 53 -1.48 -0.19 1.92
CA ALA A 53 -0.75 0.63 0.96
C ALA A 53 0.07 1.71 1.67
N ILE A 54 -0.54 2.44 2.61
CA ILE A 54 0.12 3.47 3.41
C ILE A 54 1.26 2.87 4.24
N TYR A 55 1.00 1.77 4.96
CA TYR A 55 2.02 1.07 5.75
C TYR A 55 3.24 0.69 4.89
N LYS A 56 3.01 0.12 3.71
CA LYS A 56 4.09 -0.28 2.79
C LYS A 56 4.84 0.92 2.23
N GLY A 57 4.15 2.03 1.95
CA GLY A 57 4.76 3.26 1.47
C GLY A 57 5.71 3.85 2.50
N VAL A 58 5.24 4.02 3.74
CA VAL A 58 6.06 4.53 4.86
C VAL A 58 7.26 3.60 5.13
N LYS A 59 7.03 2.28 5.18
CA LYS A 59 8.13 1.30 5.38
C LYS A 59 9.13 1.31 4.22
N GLY A 60 8.66 1.49 2.99
CA GLY A 60 9.48 1.61 1.80
C GLY A 60 10.38 2.83 1.85
N LEU A 61 9.81 4.01 2.13
CA LEU A 61 10.55 5.26 2.30
C LEU A 61 11.59 5.16 3.42
N LYS A 62 11.22 4.60 4.58
CA LYS A 62 12.14 4.41 5.71
C LYS A 62 13.32 3.51 5.33
N ASN A 63 13.08 2.42 4.60
CA ASN A 63 14.14 1.52 4.14
C ASN A 63 15.07 2.21 3.14
N ILE A 64 14.54 3.00 2.20
CA ILE A 64 15.33 3.77 1.25
C ILE A 64 16.20 4.79 2.02
N MET A 65 15.60 5.57 2.90
CA MET A 65 16.29 6.58 3.70
C MET A 65 17.41 5.96 4.54
N ASN A 66 17.13 4.88 5.27
CA ASN A 66 18.14 4.17 6.06
C ASN A 66 19.28 3.61 5.19
N SER A 67 18.95 3.13 3.97
CA SER A 67 19.95 2.58 3.06
C SER A 67 20.90 3.64 2.48
N ILE A 68 20.41 4.85 2.25
CA ILE A 68 21.18 5.99 1.72
C ILE A 68 22.01 6.60 2.84
N PHE A 69 21.38 6.93 3.96
CA PHE A 69 22.01 7.66 5.06
C PHE A 69 22.79 6.79 6.05
N LYS A 70 23.00 5.50 5.78
CA LYS A 70 23.79 4.56 6.63
C LYS A 70 23.43 4.70 8.12
N LYS A 71 22.14 4.79 8.44
CA LYS A 71 21.71 4.73 9.84
C LYS A 71 21.76 3.27 10.27
N ASN A 72 22.90 2.88 10.85
CA ASN A 72 23.09 1.59 11.52
C ASN A 72 22.01 1.38 12.57
#